data_AF-A0A1Q5UBW7-F1
#
_entry.id   AF-A0A1Q5UBW7-F1
#
_cell.length_a   1.000
_cell.length_b   1.000
_cell.length_c   1.000
_cell.angle_alpha   90.00
_cell.angle_beta   90.00
_cell.angle_gamma   90.00
#
_symmetry.space_group_name_H-M   'P 1'
#
loop_
_entity.id
_entity.type
_entity.pdbx_description
1 polymer ?
#
loop_
_entity_poly.entity_id
_entity_poly.type
_entity_poly.pdbx_seq_one_letter_code
_entity_poly.pdbx_strand_id
1 'polypeptide(L)'
;MPPDFVPTSTIDEFGLIHLARDNAWINPWNPAIASCVRSNQDISWIPTISKSLSLIYYITNYATKDDVSPWQIVAKAALLKQSIEKAKVAEPPTATDLRLREKGVNNFALRCFHALSHDREISGVQVASSLLQLPTHYTISYNFVRVNLWWLRRYIRAIIQPDNLQSSHSSDPIAEEPCTYETGDTAPVSIFDNYKWRGPHLAPLALFEYCMLVKTKNTRDAIADDMDFDPDHPRYATHVQRLARTSSQVATVTFNGQLTEFQAAEDAVLGGHPKTTAVKNDISEILLGLFVPWHHLTNLFRRYATKRDACIQVWAAVEPTLAFHNRGFARNIELLRKSKEDCQADAKMWNSANGAAESFRHDVDDFEPSF
;
A
#
# COMPACT_ATOMS: atom_id res chain seq x y z
N MET A 1 -4.20 -12.44 24.66
CA MET A 1 -4.24 -12.53 26.13
C MET A 1 -5.39 -11.71 26.67
N PRO A 2 -5.91 -12.00 27.88
CA PRO A 2 -6.96 -11.23 28.49
C PRO A 2 -6.42 -9.83 28.90
N PRO A 3 -7.14 -8.74 28.60
CA PRO A 3 -6.75 -7.39 29.04
C PRO A 3 -6.76 -7.25 30.57
N ASP A 4 -6.00 -6.29 31.09
CA ASP A 4 -5.92 -6.03 32.53
C ASP A 4 -7.28 -5.69 33.15
N PHE A 5 -7.49 -6.11 34.39
CA PHE A 5 -8.69 -5.80 35.15
C PHE A 5 -8.65 -4.33 35.59
N VAL A 6 -9.61 -3.54 35.09
CA VAL A 6 -9.74 -2.13 35.47
C VAL A 6 -11.04 -1.98 36.27
N PRO A 7 -11.00 -1.58 37.55
CA PRO A 7 -12.20 -1.50 38.38
C PRO A 7 -13.08 -0.28 38.03
N THR A 8 -12.51 0.77 37.45
CA THR A 8 -13.21 2.00 37.08
C THR A 8 -12.73 2.51 35.74
N SER A 9 -13.64 3.04 34.92
CA SER A 9 -13.26 3.59 33.63
C SER A 9 -12.43 4.85 33.82
N THR A 10 -11.25 4.90 33.20
CA THR A 10 -10.29 6.01 33.33
C THR A 10 -9.74 6.43 31.97
N ILE A 11 -9.17 7.63 31.93
CA ILE A 11 -8.43 8.14 30.78
C ILE A 11 -7.00 8.36 31.25
N ASP A 12 -6.03 7.79 30.55
CA ASP A 12 -4.62 7.96 30.89
C ASP A 12 -4.02 9.27 30.33
N GLU A 13 -2.74 9.50 30.64
CA GLU A 13 -1.99 10.68 30.19
C GLU A 13 -1.87 10.81 28.66
N PHE A 14 -2.13 9.74 27.90
CA PHE A 14 -2.11 9.72 26.44
C PHE A 14 -3.52 9.87 25.84
N GLY A 15 -4.56 10.07 26.66
CA GLY A 15 -5.94 10.16 26.21
C GLY A 15 -6.58 8.81 25.86
N LEU A 16 -5.97 7.69 26.27
CA LEU A 16 -6.53 6.36 26.04
C LEU A 16 -7.59 6.06 27.08
N ILE A 17 -8.74 5.56 26.63
CA ILE A 17 -9.85 5.15 27.50
C ILE A 17 -9.63 3.70 27.94
N HIS A 18 -9.47 3.51 29.24
CA HIS A 18 -9.46 2.22 29.91
C HIS A 18 -10.86 1.99 30.49
N LEU A 19 -11.61 1.02 29.96
CA LEU A 19 -12.97 0.73 30.42
C LEU A 19 -12.96 -0.18 31.64
N ALA A 20 -13.85 0.09 32.60
CA ALA A 20 -14.10 -0.82 33.70
C ALA A 20 -14.56 -2.19 33.18
N ARG A 21 -14.01 -3.27 33.73
CA ARG A 21 -14.37 -4.65 33.37
C ARG A 21 -14.42 -5.52 34.62
N ASP A 22 -15.39 -6.43 34.66
CA ASP A 22 -15.59 -7.42 35.73
C ASP A 22 -14.93 -8.78 35.41
N ASN A 23 -14.59 -9.03 34.15
CA ASN A 23 -13.87 -10.22 33.72
C ASN A 23 -12.92 -9.92 32.55
N ALA A 24 -11.65 -10.27 32.73
CA ALA A 24 -10.57 -10.06 31.77
C ALA A 24 -10.71 -10.88 30.47
N TRP A 25 -11.47 -11.98 30.49
CA TRP A 25 -11.70 -12.85 29.33
C TRP A 25 -12.97 -12.52 28.55
N ILE A 26 -13.76 -11.56 29.01
CA ILE A 26 -15.01 -11.17 28.38
C ILE A 26 -14.76 -9.95 27.50
N ASN A 27 -15.02 -10.09 26.20
CA ASN A 27 -14.96 -8.98 25.27
C ASN A 27 -16.04 -7.94 25.59
N PRO A 28 -15.82 -6.64 25.29
CA PRO A 28 -16.85 -5.61 25.43
C PRO A 28 -18.06 -5.97 24.56
N TRP A 29 -19.05 -6.58 25.18
CA TRP A 29 -20.28 -7.02 24.55
C TRP A 29 -21.35 -5.96 24.74
N ASN A 30 -22.06 -5.62 23.66
CA ASN A 30 -23.22 -4.75 23.70
C ASN A 30 -24.50 -5.52 23.31
N PRO A 31 -25.47 -5.69 24.22
CA PRO A 31 -26.68 -6.46 23.96
C PRO A 31 -27.51 -5.90 22.81
N ALA A 32 -27.61 -4.57 22.70
CA ALA A 32 -28.40 -3.93 21.66
C ALA A 32 -27.79 -4.19 20.28
N ILE A 33 -26.48 -3.98 20.14
CA ILE A 33 -25.77 -4.25 18.88
C ILE A 33 -25.88 -5.74 18.54
N ALA A 34 -25.68 -6.65 19.51
CA ALA A 34 -25.74 -8.11 19.26
C ALA A 34 -27.13 -8.53 18.77
N SER A 35 -28.17 -7.93 19.35
CA SER A 35 -29.56 -8.16 18.94
C SER A 35 -29.83 -7.66 17.52
N CYS A 36 -29.24 -6.52 17.13
CA CYS A 36 -29.38 -5.92 15.81
C CYS A 36 -28.61 -6.68 14.72
N VAL A 37 -27.33 -7.01 14.94
CA VAL A 37 -26.51 -7.72 13.93
C VAL A 37 -26.62 -9.24 13.97
N ARG A 38 -27.25 -9.81 15.01
CA ARG A 38 -27.43 -11.27 15.19
C ARG A 38 -26.11 -12.04 15.09
N SER A 39 -25.01 -11.41 15.48
CA SER A 39 -23.65 -11.95 15.37
C SER A 39 -22.88 -11.71 16.66
N ASN A 40 -21.88 -12.54 16.92
CA ASN A 40 -20.90 -12.24 17.96
C ASN A 40 -20.08 -11.02 17.53
N GLN A 41 -19.79 -10.12 18.46
CA GLN A 41 -19.03 -8.91 18.15
C GLN A 41 -18.05 -8.58 19.27
N ASP A 42 -16.96 -7.95 18.86
CA ASP A 42 -15.96 -7.37 19.75
C ASP A 42 -15.92 -5.87 19.48
N ILE A 43 -16.26 -5.07 20.49
CA ILE A 43 -16.26 -3.60 20.38
C ILE A 43 -14.96 -3.11 20.99
N SER A 44 -14.08 -2.62 20.13
CA SER A 44 -12.81 -2.04 20.53
C SER A 44 -12.76 -0.55 20.20
N TRP A 45 -12.32 0.24 21.18
CA TRP A 45 -12.00 1.65 20.97
C TRP A 45 -10.71 1.77 20.14
N ILE A 46 -10.71 2.72 19.20
CA ILE A 46 -9.58 3.01 18.29
C ILE A 46 -9.10 4.44 18.58
N PRO A 47 -8.23 4.63 19.59
CA PRO A 47 -7.82 5.96 20.03
C PRO A 47 -6.78 6.63 19.15
N THR A 48 -6.01 5.85 18.38
CA THR A 48 -4.79 6.32 17.71
C THR A 48 -4.90 6.18 16.18
N ILE A 49 -4.18 7.05 15.46
CA ILE A 49 -4.04 6.96 14.00
C ILE A 49 -3.34 5.65 13.65
N SER A 50 -2.29 5.28 14.40
CA SER A 50 -1.57 4.03 14.23
C SER A 50 -2.48 2.80 14.36
N LYS A 51 -3.33 2.73 15.40
CA LYS A 51 -4.27 1.62 15.56
C LYS A 51 -5.38 1.64 14.51
N SER A 52 -5.81 2.81 14.06
CA SER A 52 -6.74 2.96 12.94
C SER A 52 -6.16 2.39 11.66
N LEU A 53 -4.93 2.76 11.31
CA LEU A 53 -4.22 2.25 10.14
C LEU A 53 -3.94 0.74 10.26
N SER A 54 -3.54 0.26 11.44
CA SER A 54 -3.37 -1.17 11.72
C SER A 54 -4.68 -1.95 11.59
N LEU A 55 -5.80 -1.38 12.02
CA LEU A 55 -7.12 -1.99 11.84
C LEU A 55 -7.53 -2.03 10.36
N ILE A 56 -7.30 -0.95 9.60
CA ILE A 56 -7.52 -0.95 8.15
C ILE A 56 -6.69 -2.06 7.49
N TYR A 57 -5.42 -2.18 7.87
CA TYR A 57 -4.56 -3.25 7.37
C TYR A 57 -5.09 -4.64 7.77
N TYR A 58 -5.50 -4.83 9.02
CA TYR A 58 -6.07 -6.08 9.50
C TYR A 58 -7.35 -6.46 8.75
N ILE A 59 -8.29 -5.53 8.61
CA ILE A 59 -9.55 -5.72 7.88
C ILE A 59 -9.24 -6.05 6.43
N THR A 60 -8.30 -5.32 5.80
CA THR A 60 -7.89 -5.56 4.42
C THR A 60 -7.29 -6.95 4.28
N ASN A 61 -6.32 -7.31 5.13
CA ASN A 61 -5.68 -8.63 5.12
C ASN A 61 -6.70 -9.75 5.33
N TYR A 62 -7.71 -9.55 6.18
CA TYR A 62 -8.80 -10.50 6.39
C TYR A 62 -9.73 -10.59 5.17
N ALA A 63 -10.10 -9.46 4.58
CA ALA A 63 -10.96 -9.39 3.39
C ALA A 63 -10.27 -9.94 2.12
N THR A 64 -8.94 -9.83 2.05
CA THR A 64 -8.11 -10.35 0.97
C THR A 64 -7.50 -11.71 1.30
N LYS A 65 -7.84 -12.30 2.45
CA LYS A 65 -7.34 -13.62 2.83
C LYS A 65 -7.93 -14.65 1.87
N ASP A 66 -7.06 -15.31 1.12
CA ASP A 66 -7.47 -16.46 0.32
C ASP A 66 -7.52 -17.68 1.26
N ASP A 67 -8.73 -18.02 1.69
CA ASP A 67 -8.98 -19.23 2.46
C ASP A 67 -8.90 -20.44 1.52
N VAL A 68 -7.68 -20.94 1.30
CA VAL A 68 -7.48 -22.30 0.83
C VAL A 68 -7.16 -23.14 2.06
N SER A 69 -8.09 -24.01 2.47
CA SER A 69 -7.85 -24.87 3.62
C SER A 69 -6.68 -25.82 3.33
N PRO A 70 -5.75 -26.06 4.29
CA PRO A 70 -4.63 -26.98 4.09
C PRO A 70 -5.07 -28.39 3.64
N TRP A 71 -6.24 -28.85 4.08
CA TRP A 71 -6.80 -30.13 3.65
C TRP A 71 -7.24 -30.13 2.18
N GLN A 72 -7.81 -29.04 1.66
CA GLN A 72 -8.10 -28.93 0.23
C GLN A 72 -6.81 -29.03 -0.60
N ILE A 73 -5.70 -28.43 -0.12
CA ILE A 73 -4.39 -28.54 -0.77
C ILE A 73 -3.96 -30.00 -0.88
N VAL A 74 -4.02 -30.72 0.25
CA VAL A 74 -3.65 -32.14 0.33
C VAL A 74 -4.58 -33.01 -0.52
N ALA A 75 -5.90 -32.76 -0.48
CA ALA A 75 -6.90 -33.51 -1.23
C ALA A 75 -6.75 -33.29 -2.75
N LYS A 76 -6.57 -32.05 -3.21
CA LYS A 76 -6.34 -31.75 -4.62
C LYS A 76 -5.01 -32.31 -5.11
N ALA A 77 -3.96 -32.25 -4.29
CA ALA A 77 -2.70 -32.91 -4.61
C ALA A 77 -2.87 -34.43 -4.72
N ALA A 78 -3.57 -35.07 -3.78
CA ALA A 78 -3.85 -36.50 -3.81
C ALA A 78 -4.66 -36.89 -5.06
N LEU A 79 -5.70 -36.13 -5.40
CA LEU A 79 -6.51 -36.34 -6.61
C LEU A 79 -5.68 -36.16 -7.88
N LEU A 80 -4.86 -35.11 -7.97
CA LEU A 80 -3.99 -34.88 -9.13
C LEU A 80 -2.97 -36.02 -9.29
N LYS A 81 -2.38 -36.49 -8.18
CA LYS A 81 -1.47 -37.64 -8.17
C LYS A 81 -2.21 -38.90 -8.64
N GLN A 82 -3.40 -39.16 -8.13
CA GLN A 82 -4.22 -40.29 -8.55
C GLN A 82 -4.58 -40.22 -10.04
N SER A 83 -4.90 -39.03 -10.56
CA SER A 83 -5.15 -38.82 -11.99
C SER A 83 -3.90 -39.09 -12.85
N ILE A 84 -2.71 -38.69 -12.39
CA ILE A 84 -1.44 -38.99 -13.08
C ILE A 84 -1.18 -40.51 -13.06
N GLU A 85 -1.36 -41.19 -11.93
CA GLU A 85 -1.15 -42.64 -11.83
C GLU A 85 -2.17 -43.43 -12.65
N LYS A 86 -3.46 -43.05 -12.63
CA LYS A 86 -4.49 -43.65 -13.50
C LYS A 86 -4.17 -43.42 -14.97
N ALA A 87 -3.76 -42.20 -15.32
CA ALA A 87 -3.37 -41.87 -16.68
C ALA A 87 -2.22 -42.76 -17.16
N LYS A 88 -1.22 -43.10 -16.33
CA LYS A 88 -0.09 -43.99 -16.71
C LYS A 88 -0.54 -45.40 -17.09
N VAL A 89 -1.57 -45.93 -16.43
CA VAL A 89 -1.99 -47.34 -16.57
C VAL A 89 -3.19 -47.52 -17.54
N ALA A 90 -3.87 -46.43 -17.93
CA ALA A 90 -5.03 -46.50 -18.82
C ALA A 90 -4.69 -47.00 -20.24
N GLU A 91 -5.37 -48.05 -20.69
CA GLU A 91 -5.32 -48.54 -22.08
C GLU A 91 -6.73 -48.83 -22.63
N PRO A 92 -7.13 -48.26 -23.78
CA PRO A 92 -6.39 -47.26 -24.57
C PRO A 92 -6.38 -45.88 -23.88
N PRO A 93 -5.31 -45.09 -24.02
CA PRO A 93 -5.20 -43.78 -23.37
C PRO A 93 -6.07 -42.71 -24.06
N THR A 94 -6.73 -41.88 -23.26
CA THR A 94 -7.46 -40.70 -23.73
C THR A 94 -6.50 -39.55 -24.05
N ALA A 95 -6.92 -38.56 -24.85
CA ALA A 95 -6.14 -37.34 -25.09
C ALA A 95 -5.73 -36.60 -23.79
N THR A 96 -6.57 -36.66 -22.76
CA THR A 96 -6.28 -36.12 -21.42
C THR A 96 -5.19 -36.93 -20.70
N ASP A 97 -5.20 -38.25 -20.86
CA ASP A 97 -4.20 -39.15 -20.25
C ASP A 97 -2.83 -38.93 -20.89
N LEU A 98 -2.77 -38.74 -22.21
CA LEU A 98 -1.54 -38.42 -22.92
C LEU A 98 -0.92 -37.10 -22.42
N ARG A 99 -1.74 -36.06 -22.24
CA ARG A 99 -1.31 -34.77 -21.66
C ARG A 99 -0.81 -34.89 -20.21
N LEU A 100 -1.46 -35.74 -19.41
CA LEU A 100 -1.06 -36.01 -18.02
C LEU A 100 0.24 -36.82 -17.94
N ARG A 101 0.43 -37.79 -18.84
CA ARG A 101 1.66 -38.58 -18.99
C ARG A 101 2.84 -37.70 -19.39
N GLU A 102 2.66 -36.85 -20.40
CA GLU A 102 3.69 -35.92 -20.90
C GLU A 102 4.17 -34.96 -19.82
N LYS A 103 3.25 -34.39 -19.03
CA LYS A 103 3.60 -33.47 -17.94
C LYS A 103 4.16 -34.17 -16.70
N GLY A 104 3.81 -35.44 -16.48
CA GLY A 104 4.30 -36.25 -15.36
C GLY A 104 4.11 -35.59 -13.98
N VAL A 105 5.09 -35.77 -13.10
CA VAL A 105 5.17 -35.13 -11.75
C VAL A 105 5.97 -33.81 -11.80
N ASN A 106 6.47 -33.42 -12.98
CA ASN A 106 7.17 -32.15 -13.14
C ASN A 106 6.20 -30.99 -12.87
N ASN A 107 6.65 -30.00 -12.10
CA ASN A 107 5.84 -28.87 -11.64
C ASN A 107 4.55 -29.31 -10.92
N PHE A 108 4.52 -30.49 -10.30
CA PHE A 108 3.34 -31.01 -9.59
C PHE A 108 2.84 -30.04 -8.52
N ALA A 109 3.74 -29.47 -7.71
CA ALA A 109 3.38 -28.47 -6.71
C ALA A 109 2.70 -27.23 -7.33
N LEU A 110 3.24 -26.73 -8.44
CA LEU A 110 2.67 -25.60 -9.19
C LEU A 110 1.30 -25.97 -9.79
N ARG A 111 1.13 -27.19 -10.28
CA ARG A 111 -0.15 -27.66 -10.83
C ARG A 111 -1.22 -27.87 -9.76
N CYS A 112 -0.82 -28.37 -8.59
CA CYS A 112 -1.69 -28.40 -7.41
C CYS A 112 -2.13 -26.99 -7.05
N PHE A 113 -1.17 -26.06 -6.97
CA PHE A 113 -1.44 -24.64 -6.69
C PHE A 113 -2.42 -24.04 -7.71
N HIS A 114 -2.16 -24.16 -9.02
CA HIS A 114 -3.04 -23.62 -10.06
C HIS A 114 -4.45 -24.23 -10.03
N ALA A 115 -4.57 -25.53 -9.72
CA ALA A 115 -5.87 -26.19 -9.58
C ALA A 115 -6.63 -25.70 -8.33
N LEU A 116 -5.92 -25.43 -7.23
CA LEU A 116 -6.48 -24.89 -5.98
C LEU A 116 -6.89 -23.43 -6.12
N SER A 117 -6.07 -22.61 -6.81
CA SER A 117 -6.37 -21.21 -7.07
C SER A 117 -7.65 -21.02 -7.88
N HIS A 118 -8.08 -22.03 -8.63
CA HIS A 118 -9.34 -22.00 -9.38
C HIS A 118 -10.57 -22.31 -8.53
N ASP A 119 -10.44 -23.13 -7.48
CA ASP A 119 -11.53 -23.51 -6.57
C ASP A 119 -11.52 -22.64 -5.30
N ARG A 120 -11.65 -21.33 -5.50
CA ARG A 120 -11.65 -20.34 -4.42
C ARG A 120 -12.96 -20.44 -3.61
N GLU A 121 -12.85 -20.69 -2.30
CA GLU A 121 -13.99 -20.51 -1.40
C GLU A 121 -14.35 -19.02 -1.31
N ILE A 122 -15.63 -18.70 -1.53
CA ILE A 122 -16.13 -17.32 -1.43
C ILE A 122 -16.39 -17.04 0.06
N SER A 123 -15.77 -16.00 0.62
CA SER A 123 -15.95 -15.68 2.03
C SER A 123 -17.37 -15.20 2.32
N GLY A 124 -17.89 -15.44 3.53
CA GLY A 124 -19.22 -14.96 3.92
C GLY A 124 -19.40 -13.44 3.76
N VAL A 125 -18.32 -12.67 3.92
CA VAL A 125 -18.30 -11.22 3.66
C VAL A 125 -18.43 -10.90 2.18
N GLN A 126 -17.75 -11.67 1.30
CA GLN A 126 -17.90 -11.53 -0.15
C GLN A 126 -19.32 -11.91 -0.62
N VAL A 127 -19.93 -12.94 -0.03
CA VAL A 127 -21.33 -13.31 -0.30
C VAL A 127 -22.28 -12.20 0.15
N ALA A 128 -22.13 -11.70 1.39
CA ALA A 128 -22.96 -10.62 1.91
C ALA A 128 -22.82 -9.33 1.08
N SER A 129 -21.59 -8.94 0.73
CA SER A 129 -21.31 -7.79 -0.14
C SER A 129 -22.00 -7.93 -1.50
N SER A 130 -21.98 -9.12 -2.08
CA SER A 130 -22.63 -9.40 -3.36
C SER A 130 -24.15 -9.34 -3.27
N LEU A 131 -24.74 -9.93 -2.21
CA LEU A 131 -26.18 -9.88 -1.96
C LEU A 131 -26.68 -8.46 -1.69
N LEU A 132 -25.88 -7.64 -1.00
CA LEU A 132 -26.15 -6.23 -0.72
C LEU A 132 -25.81 -5.30 -1.89
N GLN A 133 -25.31 -5.85 -3.01
CA GLN A 133 -24.86 -5.08 -4.19
C GLN A 133 -23.83 -3.99 -3.84
N LEU A 134 -23.02 -4.25 -2.81
CA LEU A 134 -21.93 -3.34 -2.44
C LEU A 134 -20.80 -3.46 -3.46
N PRO A 135 -20.15 -2.35 -3.84
CA PRO A 135 -19.09 -2.39 -4.81
C PRO A 135 -17.93 -3.22 -4.26
N THR A 136 -17.41 -4.12 -5.09
CA THR A 136 -16.26 -4.96 -4.74
C THR A 136 -14.99 -4.11 -4.87
N HIS A 137 -14.76 -3.25 -3.88
CA HIS A 137 -13.58 -2.37 -3.86
C HIS A 137 -12.27 -3.13 -3.69
N TYR A 138 -12.34 -4.40 -3.22
CA TYR A 138 -11.19 -5.15 -2.76
C TYR A 138 -10.94 -6.52 -3.43
N THR A 139 -11.14 -6.67 -4.75
CA THR A 139 -10.93 -7.95 -5.46
C THR A 139 -9.87 -7.92 -6.58
N ILE A 140 -9.05 -8.99 -6.59
CA ILE A 140 -8.19 -9.68 -7.60
C ILE A 140 -7.34 -8.85 -8.59
N SER A 141 -7.75 -7.68 -9.09
CA SER A 141 -6.96 -6.90 -10.05
C SER A 141 -6.48 -5.57 -9.47
N TYR A 142 -5.67 -5.62 -8.42
CA TYR A 142 -5.03 -4.42 -7.91
C TYR A 142 -3.76 -4.13 -8.69
N ASN A 143 -3.74 -2.99 -9.36
CA ASN A 143 -2.51 -2.43 -9.88
C ASN A 143 -1.99 -1.48 -8.79
N PHE A 144 -0.77 -1.70 -8.32
CA PHE A 144 -0.12 -0.76 -7.41
C PHE A 144 1.02 -0.09 -8.16
N VAL A 145 1.11 1.23 -8.03
CA VAL A 145 2.27 2.00 -8.49
C VAL A 145 2.92 2.61 -7.26
N ARG A 146 4.23 2.39 -7.12
CA ARG A 146 5.00 2.86 -5.99
C ARG A 146 5.74 4.14 -6.37
N VAL A 147 5.58 5.19 -5.56
CA VAL A 147 6.24 6.48 -5.72
C VAL A 147 7.17 6.72 -4.54
N ASN A 148 8.45 6.90 -4.84
CA ASN A 148 9.45 7.20 -3.83
C ASN A 148 9.52 8.70 -3.54
N LEU A 149 9.17 9.07 -2.30
CA LEU A 149 9.09 10.46 -1.87
C LEU A 149 10.46 11.14 -1.79
N TRP A 150 11.54 10.38 -1.61
CA TRP A 150 12.90 10.91 -1.64
C TRP A 150 13.28 11.33 -3.07
N TRP A 151 13.05 10.46 -4.04
CA TRP A 151 13.32 10.75 -5.45
C TRP A 151 12.42 11.89 -5.96
N LEU A 152 11.13 11.88 -5.58
CA LEU A 152 10.21 12.97 -5.92
C LEU A 152 10.78 14.34 -5.56
N ARG A 153 11.26 14.53 -4.33
CA ARG A 153 11.90 15.79 -3.91
C ARG A 153 13.07 16.17 -4.79
N ARG A 154 13.94 15.21 -5.12
CA ARG A 154 15.12 15.47 -5.96
C ARG A 154 14.72 15.95 -7.36
N TYR A 155 13.71 15.35 -7.97
CA TYR A 155 13.18 15.83 -9.26
C TYR A 155 12.58 17.24 -9.14
N ILE A 156 11.82 17.50 -8.08
CA ILE A 156 11.20 18.82 -7.84
C ILE A 156 12.26 19.90 -7.59
N ARG A 157 13.27 19.62 -6.76
CA ARG A 157 14.42 20.50 -6.52
C ARG A 157 15.19 20.78 -7.80
N ALA A 158 15.41 19.77 -8.65
CA ALA A 158 16.07 19.95 -9.94
C ALA A 158 15.28 20.86 -10.89
N ILE A 159 13.95 20.81 -10.86
CA ILE A 159 13.07 21.67 -11.67
C ILE A 159 13.05 23.12 -11.16
N ILE A 160 13.10 23.31 -9.84
CA ILE A 160 12.97 24.64 -9.21
C ILE A 160 14.33 25.35 -9.11
N GLN A 161 15.42 24.60 -8.87
CA GLN A 161 16.76 25.11 -8.59
C GLN A 161 17.82 24.33 -9.40
N PRO A 162 17.87 24.48 -10.74
CA PRO A 162 18.81 23.75 -11.58
C PRO A 162 20.29 24.03 -11.23
N ASP A 163 20.60 25.20 -10.70
CA ASP A 163 21.97 25.63 -10.38
C ASP A 163 22.56 25.00 -9.11
N ASN A 164 21.73 24.47 -8.19
CA ASN A 164 22.18 23.93 -6.90
C ASN A 164 22.61 22.45 -6.94
N LEU A 165 22.46 21.76 -8.07
CA LEU A 165 22.83 20.34 -8.20
C LEU A 165 24.34 20.09 -8.14
N GLN A 166 25.18 21.11 -8.34
CA GLN A 166 26.63 21.01 -8.21
C GLN A 166 27.13 21.12 -6.76
N SER A 167 26.31 21.60 -5.82
CA SER A 167 26.74 21.81 -4.42
C SER A 167 26.27 20.74 -3.45
N SER A 168 25.28 19.92 -3.81
CA SER A 168 24.76 18.84 -2.95
C SER A 168 25.51 17.52 -3.18
N HIS A 169 26.80 17.49 -2.83
CA HIS A 169 27.48 16.23 -2.49
C HIS A 169 26.99 15.78 -1.10
N SER A 170 25.72 15.37 -0.98
CA SER A 170 25.26 14.69 0.23
C SER A 170 25.87 13.29 0.24
N SER A 171 26.73 13.04 1.20
CA SER A 171 27.42 11.77 1.50
C SER A 171 26.49 10.67 2.04
N ASP A 172 25.21 10.70 1.67
CA ASP A 172 24.28 9.62 1.99
C ASP A 172 24.46 8.51 0.95
N PRO A 173 24.52 7.23 1.37
CA PRO A 173 24.58 6.13 0.43
C PRO A 173 23.36 6.25 -0.50
N ILE A 174 23.63 6.38 -1.80
CA ILE A 174 22.62 6.54 -2.84
C ILE A 174 21.65 5.36 -2.70
N ALA A 175 20.43 5.64 -2.23
CA ALA A 175 19.36 4.67 -2.31
C ALA A 175 19.09 4.41 -3.80
N GLU A 176 19.25 3.17 -4.26
CA GLU A 176 18.97 2.81 -5.65
C GLU A 176 17.54 3.23 -6.02
N GLU A 177 17.39 3.96 -7.12
CA GLU A 177 16.06 4.28 -7.66
C GLU A 177 15.41 2.97 -8.09
N PRO A 178 14.18 2.66 -7.64
CA PRO A 178 13.48 1.47 -8.11
C PRO A 178 13.11 1.66 -9.58
N CYS A 179 14.01 1.24 -10.47
CA CYS A 179 13.79 1.22 -11.90
C CYS A 179 13.17 -0.10 -12.34
N THR A 180 12.35 -0.04 -13.38
CA THR A 180 11.84 -1.27 -14.01
C THR A 180 12.86 -1.75 -15.04
N TYR A 181 13.20 -3.03 -15.00
CA TYR A 181 14.03 -3.69 -16.00
C TYR A 181 13.24 -4.86 -16.58
N GLU A 182 12.79 -4.73 -17.83
CA GLU A 182 12.21 -5.85 -18.58
C GLU A 182 13.28 -6.50 -19.47
N THR A 183 13.19 -7.81 -19.66
CA THR A 183 14.12 -8.56 -20.50
C THR A 183 14.03 -8.07 -21.95
N GLY A 184 15.01 -7.27 -22.38
CA GLY A 184 15.04 -6.62 -23.70
C GLY A 184 15.09 -5.10 -23.67
N ASP A 185 15.01 -4.48 -22.49
CA ASP A 185 15.20 -3.04 -22.33
C ASP A 185 16.65 -2.62 -22.58
N THR A 186 16.83 -1.51 -23.29
CA THR A 186 18.14 -0.89 -23.54
C THR A 186 18.65 -0.06 -22.36
N ALA A 187 17.76 0.38 -21.46
CA ALA A 187 18.11 1.14 -20.26
C ALA A 187 17.08 0.98 -19.12
N PRO A 188 17.52 1.01 -17.85
CA PRO A 188 16.61 1.13 -16.71
C PRO A 188 15.94 2.51 -16.74
N VAL A 189 14.62 2.55 -16.61
CA VAL A 189 13.85 3.80 -16.60
C VAL A 189 12.91 3.80 -15.40
N SER A 190 12.82 4.94 -14.73
CA SER A 190 11.96 5.11 -13.57
C SER A 190 10.58 5.64 -13.93
N ILE A 191 9.64 5.59 -12.99
CA ILE A 191 8.32 6.20 -13.18
C ILE A 191 8.40 7.73 -13.34
N PHE A 192 9.42 8.35 -12.75
CA PHE A 192 9.64 9.79 -12.85
C PHE A 192 10.15 10.17 -14.23
N ASP A 193 11.01 9.34 -14.83
CA ASP A 193 11.44 9.50 -16.23
C ASP A 193 10.24 9.37 -17.18
N ASN A 194 9.46 8.30 -17.03
CA ASN A 194 8.23 8.11 -17.81
C ASN A 194 7.32 9.34 -17.72
N TYR A 195 7.15 9.89 -16.51
CA TYR A 195 6.33 11.08 -16.31
C TYR A 195 6.96 12.35 -16.91
N LYS A 196 8.27 12.55 -16.73
CA LYS A 196 9.02 13.70 -17.27
C LYS A 196 8.87 13.78 -18.78
N TRP A 197 8.96 12.65 -19.47
CA TRP A 197 8.90 12.52 -20.93
C TRP A 197 7.57 11.95 -21.45
N ARG A 198 6.46 12.15 -20.72
CA ARG A 198 5.13 11.62 -21.06
C ARG A 198 4.50 12.17 -22.35
N GLY A 199 5.09 13.19 -22.96
CA GLY A 199 4.57 13.83 -24.17
C GLY A 199 3.40 14.81 -23.93
N PRO A 200 2.96 15.51 -24.99
CA PRO A 200 2.01 16.63 -24.89
C PRO A 200 0.59 16.21 -24.50
N HIS A 201 0.14 15.03 -24.94
CA HIS A 201 -1.21 14.54 -24.66
C HIS A 201 -1.45 14.24 -23.18
N LEU A 202 -0.40 13.79 -22.47
CA LEU A 202 -0.44 13.50 -21.03
C LEU A 202 0.14 14.64 -20.19
N ALA A 203 0.64 15.71 -20.82
CA ALA A 203 1.19 16.87 -20.14
C ALA A 203 0.26 17.45 -19.05
N PRO A 204 -1.08 17.55 -19.26
CA PRO A 204 -1.98 18.13 -18.26
C PRO A 204 -2.10 17.32 -16.95
N LEU A 205 -1.76 16.03 -16.94
CA LEU A 205 -1.89 15.19 -15.74
C LEU A 205 -0.81 15.54 -14.71
N ALA A 206 -1.21 15.59 -13.44
CA ALA A 206 -0.25 15.59 -12.33
C ALA A 206 0.40 14.21 -12.17
N LEU A 207 1.54 14.13 -11.48
CA LEU A 207 2.25 12.85 -11.30
C LEU A 207 1.35 11.80 -10.63
N PHE A 208 0.56 12.19 -9.64
CA PHE A 208 -0.35 11.28 -8.94
C PHE A 208 -1.39 10.68 -9.90
N GLU A 209 -2.01 11.50 -10.76
CA GLU A 209 -2.98 11.05 -11.75
C GLU A 209 -2.33 10.19 -12.82
N TYR A 210 -1.12 10.55 -13.26
CA TYR A 210 -0.34 9.74 -14.20
C TYR A 210 -0.07 8.35 -13.65
N CYS A 211 0.42 8.24 -12.39
CA CYS A 211 0.66 6.96 -11.73
C CYS A 211 -0.64 6.15 -11.53
N MET A 212 -1.77 6.83 -11.36
CA MET A 212 -3.08 6.20 -11.17
C MET A 212 -3.69 5.69 -12.48
N LEU A 213 -3.50 6.42 -13.58
CA LEU A 213 -4.26 6.21 -14.82
C LEU A 213 -3.42 5.68 -15.99
N VAL A 214 -2.11 5.90 -16.02
CA VAL A 214 -1.27 5.59 -17.18
C VAL A 214 -0.49 4.30 -16.94
N LYS A 215 -0.52 3.41 -17.93
CA LYS A 215 0.30 2.21 -17.99
C LYS A 215 1.21 2.24 -19.21
N THR A 216 2.44 1.79 -19.01
CA THR A 216 3.38 1.55 -20.09
C THR A 216 3.13 0.17 -20.70
N LYS A 217 3.22 0.08 -22.03
CA LYS A 217 3.08 -1.16 -22.80
C LYS A 217 4.16 -1.22 -23.86
N ASN A 218 4.57 -2.44 -24.24
CA ASN A 218 5.48 -2.61 -25.36
C ASN A 218 4.77 -2.21 -26.67
N THR A 219 5.48 -1.60 -27.61
CA THR A 219 4.92 -1.16 -28.90
C THR A 219 4.30 -2.32 -29.70
N ARG A 220 4.73 -3.57 -29.46
CA ARG A 220 4.12 -4.77 -30.05
C ARG A 220 2.65 -4.98 -29.65
N ASP A 221 2.26 -4.50 -28.48
CA ASP A 221 0.90 -4.58 -27.94
C ASP A 221 0.12 -3.25 -28.12
N ALA A 222 0.66 -2.33 -28.92
CA ALA A 222 0.10 -1.00 -29.11
C ALA A 222 -1.23 -1.06 -29.88
N ILE A 223 -2.13 -0.15 -29.53
CA ILE A 223 -3.40 0.09 -30.23
C ILE A 223 -3.49 1.56 -30.63
N ALA A 224 -4.44 1.90 -31.50
CA ALA A 224 -4.53 3.22 -32.12
C ALA A 224 -4.66 4.41 -31.13
N ASP A 225 -5.22 4.19 -29.93
CA ASP A 225 -5.39 5.27 -28.93
C ASP A 225 -4.21 5.36 -27.94
N ASP A 226 -3.14 4.59 -28.15
CA ASP A 226 -1.94 4.69 -27.32
C ASP A 226 -1.12 5.92 -27.69
N MET A 227 -0.39 6.44 -26.71
CA MET A 227 0.36 7.69 -26.83
C MET A 227 1.85 7.38 -26.75
N ASP A 228 2.61 7.88 -27.72
CA ASP A 228 4.06 7.77 -27.68
C ASP A 228 4.64 8.62 -26.54
N PHE A 229 5.82 8.22 -26.06
CA PHE A 229 6.64 9.09 -25.22
C PHE A 229 7.19 10.27 -26.03
N ASP A 230 7.83 11.22 -25.36
CA ASP A 230 8.68 12.19 -26.02
C ASP A 230 9.88 11.49 -26.72
N PRO A 231 10.34 11.94 -27.90
CA PRO A 231 11.50 11.37 -28.58
C PRO A 231 12.79 11.32 -27.74
N ASP A 232 12.94 12.20 -26.75
CA ASP A 232 14.08 12.20 -25.83
C ASP A 232 14.01 11.06 -24.79
N HIS A 233 12.90 10.33 -24.73
CA HIS A 233 12.72 9.22 -23.79
C HIS A 233 13.54 7.99 -24.19
N PRO A 234 14.29 7.35 -23.26
CA PRO A 234 15.08 6.15 -23.57
C PRO A 234 14.27 4.98 -24.15
N ARG A 235 12.97 4.91 -23.86
CA ARG A 235 12.06 3.86 -24.36
C ARG A 235 11.12 4.31 -25.47
N TYR A 236 11.29 5.50 -26.04
CA TYR A 236 10.42 6.05 -27.08
C TYR A 236 10.09 5.05 -28.21
N ALA A 237 11.10 4.35 -28.74
CA ALA A 237 10.92 3.41 -29.86
C ALA A 237 10.37 2.03 -29.46
N THR A 238 10.29 1.72 -28.17
CA THR A 238 10.01 0.35 -27.68
C THR A 238 8.72 0.25 -26.88
N HIS A 239 8.24 1.37 -26.33
CA HIS A 239 7.11 1.42 -25.43
C HIS A 239 6.18 2.59 -25.76
N VAL A 240 4.89 2.35 -25.50
CA VAL A 240 3.80 3.32 -25.61
C VAL A 240 3.08 3.45 -24.27
N GLN A 241 2.31 4.53 -24.11
CA GLN A 241 1.55 4.86 -22.91
C GLN A 241 0.06 4.69 -23.17
N ARG A 242 -0.66 4.06 -22.23
CA ARG A 242 -2.09 3.81 -22.34
C ARG A 242 -2.83 4.31 -21.10
N LEU A 243 -3.88 5.10 -21.32
CA LEU A 243 -4.82 5.50 -20.27
C LEU A 243 -5.75 4.34 -19.88
N ALA A 244 -6.03 4.24 -18.58
CA ALA A 244 -7.00 3.32 -18.03
C ALA A 244 -8.41 3.63 -18.59
N ARG A 245 -9.03 2.61 -19.19
CA ARG A 245 -10.38 2.66 -19.78
C ARG A 245 -11.46 2.13 -18.84
N THR A 246 -11.06 1.30 -17.89
CA THR A 246 -11.95 0.67 -16.91
C THR A 246 -11.42 0.89 -15.50
N SER A 247 -12.31 0.86 -14.51
CA SER A 247 -11.94 1.00 -13.10
C SER A 247 -10.95 -0.07 -12.63
N SER A 248 -11.00 -1.27 -13.21
CA SER A 248 -10.04 -2.36 -12.92
C SER A 248 -8.62 -2.11 -13.46
N GLN A 249 -8.47 -1.17 -14.41
CA GLN A 249 -7.16 -0.79 -14.94
C GLN A 249 -6.51 0.32 -14.13
N VAL A 250 -7.28 1.06 -13.34
CA VAL A 250 -6.78 2.11 -12.44
C VAL A 250 -5.85 1.49 -11.40
N ALA A 251 -4.78 2.22 -11.08
CA ALA A 251 -3.81 1.83 -10.08
C ALA A 251 -3.97 2.61 -8.77
N THR A 252 -3.71 1.94 -7.66
CA THR A 252 -3.56 2.58 -6.36
C THR A 252 -2.12 3.07 -6.22
N VAL A 253 -1.98 4.38 -6.01
CA VAL A 253 -0.67 5.01 -5.77
C VAL A 253 -0.26 4.74 -4.33
N THR A 254 0.93 4.20 -4.16
CA THR A 254 1.53 3.88 -2.86
C THR A 254 2.82 4.67 -2.71
N PHE A 255 3.16 5.03 -1.47
CA PHE A 255 4.36 5.81 -1.18
C PHE A 255 5.40 4.99 -0.44
N ASN A 256 6.67 5.20 -0.77
CA ASN A 256 7.80 4.70 0.01
C ASN A 256 8.81 5.82 0.32
N GLY A 257 9.57 5.62 1.40
CA GLY A 257 10.46 6.63 1.95
C GLY A 257 9.79 7.46 3.06
N GLN A 258 10.58 8.38 3.63
CA GLN A 258 10.10 9.26 4.68
C GLN A 258 9.09 10.27 4.12
N LEU A 259 7.99 10.47 4.85
CA LEU A 259 6.98 11.46 4.49
C LEU A 259 7.53 12.88 4.69
N THR A 260 8.30 13.11 5.76
CA THR A 260 8.98 14.38 6.02
C THR A 260 10.48 14.20 6.18
N GLU A 261 11.30 15.12 5.68
CA GLU A 261 12.75 15.17 5.98
C GLU A 261 13.02 15.59 7.43
N PHE A 262 12.00 16.15 8.09
CA PHE A 262 12.08 16.65 9.46
C PHE A 262 11.51 15.66 10.49
N GLN A 263 11.30 14.39 10.14
CA GLN A 263 10.66 13.40 11.01
C GLN A 263 11.26 13.39 12.43
N ALA A 264 12.58 13.44 12.57
CA ALA A 264 13.24 13.48 13.88
C ALA A 264 12.89 14.74 14.71
N ALA A 265 12.73 15.89 14.05
CA ALA A 265 12.32 17.13 14.70
C ALA A 265 10.81 17.15 15.01
N GLU A 266 10.00 16.49 14.17
CA GLU A 266 8.57 16.26 14.45
C GLU A 266 8.39 15.38 15.67
N ASP A 267 9.13 14.29 15.73
CA ASP A 267 9.15 13.32 16.83
C ASP A 267 9.72 13.90 18.14
N ALA A 268 10.37 15.07 18.09
CA ALA A 268 10.87 15.75 19.28
C ALA A 268 9.82 16.60 19.99
N VAL A 269 8.67 16.87 19.35
CA VAL A 269 7.61 17.73 19.88
C VAL A 269 6.46 16.88 20.44
N LEU A 270 6.11 17.12 21.71
CA LEU A 270 5.04 16.40 22.39
C LEU A 270 3.65 16.74 21.83
N GLY A 271 2.84 15.71 21.62
CA GLY A 271 1.39 15.85 21.41
C GLY A 271 0.99 16.16 19.96
N GLY A 272 1.91 16.01 19.01
CA GLY A 272 1.57 16.00 17.60
C GLY A 272 2.60 16.63 16.68
N HIS A 273 2.11 16.86 15.47
CA HIS A 273 2.84 17.34 14.31
C HIS A 273 3.15 18.83 14.39
N PRO A 274 4.40 19.24 14.64
CA PRO A 274 4.71 20.65 14.76
C PRO A 274 4.43 21.37 13.44
N LYS A 275 3.77 22.53 13.55
CA LYS A 275 3.39 23.39 12.42
C LYS A 275 4.51 24.35 12.04
N THR A 276 5.78 23.93 12.18
CA THR A 276 6.93 24.76 11.82
C THR A 276 6.90 25.05 10.33
N THR A 277 7.47 26.19 9.95
CA THR A 277 7.50 26.60 8.55
C THR A 277 8.32 25.62 7.71
N ALA A 278 9.45 25.11 8.23
CA ALA A 278 10.27 24.12 7.53
C ALA A 278 9.49 22.84 7.17
N VAL A 279 8.76 22.28 8.14
CA VAL A 279 7.92 21.08 7.94
C VAL A 279 6.80 21.33 6.94
N LYS A 280 6.08 22.45 7.08
CA LYS A 280 5.02 22.81 6.14
C LYS A 280 5.55 22.99 4.73
N ASN A 281 6.77 23.53 4.59
CA ASN A 281 7.41 23.73 3.30
C ASN A 281 7.80 22.40 2.66
N ASP A 282 8.32 21.44 3.43
CA ASP A 282 8.64 20.09 2.95
C ASP A 282 7.40 19.29 2.54
N ILE A 283 6.32 19.34 3.33
CA ILE A 283 5.03 18.75 2.92
C ILE A 283 4.51 19.42 1.65
N SER A 284 4.56 20.75 1.56
CA SER A 284 4.14 21.49 0.36
C SER A 284 4.96 21.11 -0.87
N GLU A 285 6.25 20.81 -0.70
CA GLU A 285 7.13 20.32 -1.78
C GLU A 285 6.62 19.00 -2.38
N ILE A 286 6.26 18.03 -1.53
CA ILE A 286 5.66 16.77 -1.98
C ILE A 286 4.31 17.01 -2.65
N LEU A 287 3.44 17.82 -2.05
CA LEU A 287 2.10 18.09 -2.57
C LEU A 287 2.17 18.75 -3.96
N LEU A 288 3.08 19.70 -4.14
CA LEU A 288 3.36 20.30 -5.45
C LEU A 288 3.84 19.25 -6.45
N GLY A 289 4.77 18.37 -6.04
CA GLY A 289 5.29 17.35 -6.94
C GLY A 289 4.28 16.26 -7.33
N LEU A 290 3.34 15.94 -6.46
CA LEU A 290 2.31 14.93 -6.72
C LEU A 290 1.12 15.48 -7.51
N PHE A 291 0.66 16.70 -7.18
CA PHE A 291 -0.64 17.20 -7.62
C PHE A 291 -0.57 18.37 -8.61
N VAL A 292 0.63 18.87 -8.94
CA VAL A 292 0.82 19.92 -9.95
C VAL A 292 1.61 19.37 -11.13
N PRO A 293 1.14 19.57 -12.38
CA PRO A 293 1.93 19.22 -13.56
C PRO A 293 3.29 19.91 -13.58
N TRP A 294 4.37 19.13 -13.73
CA TRP A 294 5.73 19.64 -13.52
C TRP A 294 6.14 20.82 -14.42
N HIS A 295 5.58 20.92 -15.62
CA HIS A 295 5.84 22.02 -16.55
C HIS A 295 5.29 23.38 -16.06
N HIS A 296 4.34 23.37 -15.11
CA HIS A 296 3.85 24.59 -14.47
C HIS A 296 4.71 25.06 -13.29
N LEU A 297 5.51 24.17 -12.69
CA LEU A 297 6.21 24.45 -11.44
C LEU A 297 7.12 25.67 -11.56
N THR A 298 7.98 25.74 -12.57
CA THR A 298 8.92 26.86 -12.72
C THR A 298 8.21 28.23 -12.80
N ASN A 299 7.09 28.31 -13.52
CA ASN A 299 6.31 29.54 -13.64
C ASN A 299 5.58 29.89 -12.32
N LEU A 300 5.05 28.88 -11.62
CA LEU A 300 4.40 29.06 -10.33
C LEU A 300 5.40 29.55 -9.27
N PHE A 301 6.59 28.95 -9.22
CA PHE A 301 7.66 29.40 -8.33
C PHE A 301 8.12 30.82 -8.69
N ARG A 302 8.29 31.16 -9.98
CA ARG A 302 8.62 32.54 -10.38
C ARG A 302 7.57 33.56 -9.91
N ARG A 303 6.29 33.17 -9.88
CA ARG A 303 5.17 34.07 -9.56
C ARG A 303 4.94 34.23 -8.05
N TYR A 304 5.08 33.14 -7.29
CA TYR A 304 4.62 33.09 -5.89
C TYR A 304 5.74 32.81 -4.87
N ALA A 305 6.91 32.34 -5.28
CA ALA A 305 7.97 32.00 -4.34
C ALA A 305 8.65 33.24 -3.74
N THR A 306 8.96 33.17 -2.44
CA THR A 306 9.87 34.08 -1.75
C THR A 306 11.05 33.32 -1.15
N LYS A 307 12.16 34.02 -0.85
CA LYS A 307 13.50 33.44 -0.59
C LYS A 307 13.59 32.36 0.51
N ARG A 308 12.65 32.23 1.44
CA ARG A 308 12.76 31.25 2.55
C ARG A 308 11.64 30.21 2.66
N ASP A 309 10.45 30.43 2.07
CA ASP A 309 9.28 29.53 2.23
C ASP A 309 8.50 29.37 0.91
N ALA A 310 9.25 29.13 -0.17
CA ALA A 310 8.73 29.12 -1.53
C ALA A 310 7.58 28.10 -1.74
N CYS A 311 7.72 26.88 -1.23
CA CYS A 311 6.76 25.80 -1.52
C CYS A 311 5.42 26.04 -0.82
N ILE A 312 5.41 26.53 0.42
CA ILE A 312 4.16 26.82 1.15
C ILE A 312 3.33 27.86 0.40
N GLN A 313 3.97 28.95 -0.02
CA GLN A 313 3.27 30.06 -0.68
C GLN A 313 2.74 29.65 -2.05
N VAL A 314 3.54 28.90 -2.80
CA VAL A 314 3.12 28.35 -4.09
C VAL A 314 1.96 27.36 -3.89
N TRP A 315 2.05 26.45 -2.92
CA TRP A 315 0.96 25.51 -2.64
C TRP A 315 -0.32 26.22 -2.22
N ALA A 316 -0.26 27.19 -1.32
CA ALA A 316 -1.42 27.96 -0.88
C ALA A 316 -2.12 28.71 -2.03
N ALA A 317 -1.36 29.16 -3.04
CA ALA A 317 -1.92 29.80 -4.22
C ALA A 317 -2.56 28.78 -5.20
N VAL A 318 -1.99 27.57 -5.30
CA VAL A 318 -2.36 26.58 -6.30
C VAL A 318 -3.47 25.64 -5.81
N GLU A 319 -3.47 25.23 -4.54
CA GLU A 319 -4.43 24.28 -3.97
C GLU A 319 -5.88 24.60 -4.33
N PRO A 320 -6.39 25.86 -4.21
CA PRO A 320 -7.78 26.17 -4.54
C PRO A 320 -8.12 26.00 -6.01
N THR A 321 -7.12 26.05 -6.89
CA THR A 321 -7.27 25.91 -8.35
C THR A 321 -7.25 24.45 -8.82
N LEU A 322 -6.82 23.53 -7.96
CA LEU A 322 -6.79 22.10 -8.27
C LEU A 322 -8.19 21.51 -8.38
N ALA A 323 -8.31 20.48 -9.21
CA ALA A 323 -9.53 19.69 -9.31
C ALA A 323 -9.96 19.14 -7.94
N PHE A 324 -11.26 18.96 -7.75
CA PHE A 324 -11.82 18.56 -6.45
C PHE A 324 -11.22 17.25 -5.91
N HIS A 325 -11.01 16.26 -6.77
CA HIS A 325 -10.40 14.98 -6.37
C HIS A 325 -8.94 15.14 -5.94
N ASN A 326 -8.13 15.94 -6.65
CA ASN A 326 -6.73 16.20 -6.28
C ASN A 326 -6.63 16.91 -4.93
N ARG A 327 -7.54 17.83 -4.62
CA ARG A 327 -7.64 18.43 -3.27
C ARG A 327 -8.01 17.39 -2.21
N GLY A 328 -8.92 16.47 -2.54
CA GLY A 328 -9.27 15.34 -1.69
C GLY A 328 -8.06 14.46 -1.37
N PHE A 329 -7.30 14.06 -2.39
CA PHE A 329 -6.08 13.27 -2.21
C PHE A 329 -5.01 14.01 -1.41
N ALA A 330 -4.79 15.30 -1.69
CA ALA A 330 -3.81 16.12 -0.96
C ALA A 330 -4.11 16.18 0.55
N ARG A 331 -5.38 16.36 0.94
CA ARG A 331 -5.80 16.34 2.35
C ARG A 331 -5.54 15.00 3.02
N ASN A 332 -5.70 13.90 2.28
CA ASN A 332 -5.48 12.56 2.82
C ASN A 332 -4.00 12.26 3.05
N ILE A 333 -3.06 12.96 2.40
CA ILE A 333 -1.62 12.79 2.66
C ILE A 333 -1.27 13.11 4.12
N GLU A 334 -1.96 14.08 4.74
CA GLU A 334 -1.73 14.41 6.16
C GLU A 334 -2.07 13.24 7.11
N LEU A 335 -3.00 12.35 6.72
CA LEU A 335 -3.35 11.16 7.51
C LEU A 335 -2.22 10.14 7.59
N LEU A 336 -1.25 10.21 6.67
CA LEU A 336 -0.07 9.34 6.68
C LEU A 336 0.98 9.77 7.72
N ARG A 337 0.84 10.97 8.27
CA ARG A 337 1.76 11.55 9.26
C ARG A 337 1.34 11.04 10.65
N LYS A 338 2.19 10.27 11.32
CA LYS A 338 1.95 9.71 12.67
C LYS A 338 2.85 10.42 13.69
N SER A 339 2.31 10.82 14.85
CA SER A 339 3.15 11.43 15.90
C SER A 339 3.89 10.35 16.70
N LYS A 340 4.99 10.73 17.34
CA LYS A 340 5.74 9.82 18.21
C LYS A 340 4.89 9.30 19.36
N GLU A 341 4.08 10.15 19.99
CA GLU A 341 3.19 9.74 21.08
C GLU A 341 2.13 8.76 20.59
N ASP A 342 1.61 8.95 19.37
CA ASP A 342 0.66 8.02 18.75
C ASP A 342 1.30 6.64 18.55
N CYS A 343 2.55 6.59 18.06
CA CYS A 343 3.32 5.36 17.94
C CYS A 343 3.71 4.75 19.29
N GLN A 344 4.03 5.56 20.30
CA GLN A 344 4.35 5.09 21.66
C GLN A 344 3.12 4.55 22.38
N ALA A 345 1.98 5.21 22.25
CA ALA A 345 0.70 4.75 22.77
C ALA A 345 0.30 3.42 22.11
N ASP A 346 0.48 3.31 20.79
CA ASP A 346 0.27 2.05 20.05
C ASP A 346 1.22 0.94 20.53
N ALA A 347 2.51 1.22 20.67
CA ALA A 347 3.49 0.27 21.19
C ALA A 347 3.20 -0.16 22.63
N LYS A 348 2.81 0.77 23.51
CA LYS A 348 2.37 0.46 24.88
C LYS A 348 1.13 -0.44 24.87
N MET A 349 0.12 -0.11 24.06
CA MET A 349 -1.07 -0.95 23.90
C MET A 349 -0.71 -2.35 23.39
N TRP A 350 0.21 -2.45 22.43
CA TRP A 350 0.68 -3.73 21.89
C TRP A 350 1.45 -4.54 22.94
N ASN A 351 2.35 -3.90 23.69
CA ASN A 351 3.10 -4.54 24.78
C ASN A 351 2.19 -4.94 25.95
N SER A 352 1.17 -4.16 26.31
CA SER A 352 0.19 -4.59 27.32
C SER A 352 -0.65 -5.78 26.83
N ALA A 353 -0.96 -5.84 25.53
CA ALA A 353 -1.73 -6.94 24.96
C ALA A 353 -0.91 -8.24 24.77
N ASN A 354 0.41 -8.13 24.57
CA ASN A 354 1.29 -9.25 24.20
C ASN A 354 2.45 -9.54 25.17
N GLY A 355 2.79 -8.62 26.07
CA GLY A 355 3.95 -8.73 26.97
C GLY A 355 3.81 -9.84 28.00
N ALA A 356 2.59 -10.16 28.44
CA ALA A 356 2.39 -11.34 29.27
C ALA A 356 2.50 -12.65 28.46
N ALA A 357 2.47 -12.64 27.12
CA ALA A 357 2.72 -13.83 26.30
C ALA A 357 4.22 -14.15 26.16
N GLU A 358 5.11 -13.18 26.38
CA GLU A 358 6.56 -13.40 26.38
C GLU A 358 7.07 -14.01 27.70
N SER A 359 6.45 -13.72 28.85
CA SER A 359 6.81 -14.38 30.12
C SER A 359 6.50 -15.89 30.10
N PHE A 360 5.45 -16.32 29.40
CA PHE A 360 5.15 -17.74 29.19
C PHE A 360 6.11 -18.47 28.25
N ARG A 361 6.97 -17.78 27.50
CA ARG A 361 8.01 -18.44 26.69
C ARG A 361 9.29 -18.71 27.48
N HIS A 362 9.58 -17.94 28.52
CA HIS A 362 10.75 -18.19 29.38
C HIS A 362 10.52 -19.31 30.40
N ASP A 363 9.29 -19.54 30.85
CA ASP A 363 8.98 -20.60 31.83
C ASP A 363 8.92 -22.03 31.25
N VAL A 364 9.05 -22.20 29.93
CA VAL A 364 9.06 -23.54 29.29
C VAL A 364 10.48 -24.11 29.15
N ASP A 365 11.51 -23.26 29.23
CA ASP A 365 12.91 -23.69 29.10
C ASP A 365 13.57 -24.09 30.45
N ASP A 366 12.89 -23.88 31.59
CA ASP A 366 13.42 -24.16 32.95
C ASP A 366 12.93 -25.49 33.57
N PHE A 367 12.45 -26.44 32.77
CA PHE A 367 12.30 -27.82 33.25
C PHE A 367 13.66 -28.54 33.23
N GLU A 368 14.43 -28.39 34.32
CA GLU A 368 15.53 -29.30 34.62
C GLU A 368 15.02 -30.74 34.75
N PRO A 369 15.65 -31.73 34.10
CA PRO A 369 15.28 -33.12 34.26
C PRO A 369 15.84 -33.63 35.60
N SER A 370 15.00 -33.76 36.61
CA SER A 370 15.32 -34.55 37.80
C SER A 370 15.42 -36.04 37.44
N PHE A 371 16.55 -36.62 37.78
CA PHE A 371 17.02 -38.01 37.64
C PHE A 371 15.96 -39.13 37.76
#